data_AF-A0AAI9ZR89-F1
#
_entry.id   AF-A0AAI9ZR89-F1
#
_cell.length_a   1.000
_cell.length_b   1.000
_cell.length_c   1.000
_cell.angle_alpha   90.00
_cell.angle_beta   90.00
_cell.angle_gamma   90.00
#
_symmetry.space_group_name_H-M   'P 1'
#
loop_
_entity.id
_entity.type
_entity.pdbx_description
1 polymer ?
#
loop_
_entity_poly.entity_id
_entity_poly.type
_entity_poly.pdbx_seq_one_letter_code
_entity_poly.pdbx_strand_id
1 'polypeptide(L)'
;MVGSRDLAFAGMISTVSTSVCATIQGHWIAAFLGGQLDRLPLSDQDITDEIMLLTQWGKWRYPCGYGADLPDFVFEGFPYINMLMKDLGVETHRKSSRLQELTSPYLPADFRGLVYEWKQDHGASEIDVATQRL
;
A
#
# COMPACT_ATOMS: atom_id res chain seq x y z
N MET A 1 0.79 19.98 1.65
CA MET A 1 0.81 19.10 2.84
C MET A 1 -0.56 18.46 2.99
N VAL A 2 -0.64 17.25 3.55
CA VAL A 2 -1.91 16.59 3.83
C VAL A 2 -2.71 17.41 4.86
N GLY A 3 -3.79 18.04 4.42
CA GLY A 3 -4.61 18.93 5.26
C GLY A 3 -5.45 18.20 6.31
N SER A 4 -6.04 17.06 5.95
CA SER A 4 -6.73 16.15 6.87
C SER A 4 -6.69 14.69 6.35
N ARG A 5 -7.03 13.73 7.21
CA ARG A 5 -6.91 12.28 6.94
C ARG A 5 -8.23 11.59 7.21
N ASP A 6 -9.31 12.09 6.61
CA ASP A 6 -10.68 11.65 6.94
C ASP A 6 -11.35 10.85 5.81
N LEU A 7 -10.67 10.70 4.67
CA LEU A 7 -11.17 10.00 3.50
C LEU A 7 -10.06 9.21 2.81
N ALA A 8 -10.38 7.98 2.42
CA ALA A 8 -9.55 7.17 1.55
C ALA A 8 -10.43 6.26 0.68
N PHE A 9 -9.92 5.87 -0.50
CA PHE A 9 -10.62 4.98 -1.42
C PHE A 9 -9.95 3.60 -1.41
N ALA A 10 -10.75 2.54 -1.22
CA ALA A 10 -10.30 1.16 -1.25
C ALA A 10 -10.76 0.48 -2.55
N GLY A 11 -9.93 -0.40 -3.11
CA GLY A 11 -10.30 -1.26 -4.24
C GLY A 11 -10.48 -0.55 -5.59
N MET A 12 -10.04 0.70 -5.72
CA MET A 12 -10.08 1.45 -7.00
C MET A 12 -8.97 1.01 -7.97
N ILE A 13 -8.71 -0.29 -8.06
CA ILE A 13 -7.68 -0.93 -8.89
C ILE A 13 -8.16 -2.30 -9.40
N SER A 14 -7.78 -2.66 -10.63
CA SER A 14 -7.89 -4.03 -11.15
C SER A 14 -6.56 -4.75 -10.94
N THR A 15 -6.55 -5.94 -10.33
CA THR A 15 -5.32 -6.69 -10.12
C THR A 15 -5.57 -8.20 -10.01
N VAL A 16 -4.56 -9.00 -10.35
CA VAL A 16 -4.55 -10.46 -10.10
C VAL A 16 -4.13 -10.82 -8.68
N SER A 17 -3.61 -9.86 -7.91
CA SER A 17 -3.14 -10.04 -6.52
C SER A 17 -4.10 -9.42 -5.50
N THR A 18 -5.41 -9.56 -5.73
CA THR A 18 -6.47 -8.84 -4.99
C THR A 18 -6.36 -9.02 -3.47
N SER A 19 -6.13 -10.23 -2.99
CA SER A 19 -6.07 -10.51 -1.54
C SER A 19 -4.90 -9.79 -0.86
N VAL A 20 -3.73 -9.78 -1.49
CA VAL A 20 -2.53 -9.09 -0.98
C VAL A 20 -2.74 -7.58 -1.02
N CYS A 21 -3.18 -7.04 -2.17
CA CYS A 21 -3.43 -5.61 -2.32
C CYS A 21 -4.49 -5.12 -1.34
N ALA A 22 -5.62 -5.82 -1.20
CA ALA A 22 -6.69 -5.44 -0.29
C ALA A 22 -6.23 -5.47 1.18
N THR A 23 -5.42 -6.46 1.57
CA THR A 23 -4.91 -6.56 2.94
C THR A 23 -4.00 -5.37 3.27
N ILE A 24 -3.02 -5.09 2.41
CA ILE A 24 -2.04 -4.03 2.63
C ILE A 24 -2.67 -2.65 2.48
N GLN A 25 -3.51 -2.45 1.46
CA GLN A 25 -4.25 -1.20 1.24
C GLN A 25 -5.22 -0.92 2.40
N GLY A 26 -5.98 -1.91 2.85
CA GLY A 26 -6.88 -1.75 4.00
C GLY A 26 -6.13 -1.35 5.27
N HIS A 27 -4.97 -1.96 5.50
CA HIS A 27 -4.12 -1.60 6.64
C HIS A 27 -3.53 -0.20 6.50
N TRP A 28 -3.00 0.16 5.33
CA TRP A 28 -2.50 1.50 5.03
C TRP A 28 -3.59 2.56 5.22
N ILE A 29 -4.82 2.29 4.77
CA ILE A 29 -5.95 3.20 4.96
C ILE A 29 -6.24 3.39 6.45
N ALA A 30 -6.29 2.31 7.24
CA ALA A 30 -6.50 2.42 8.68
C ALA A 30 -5.40 3.26 9.36
N ALA A 31 -4.14 3.04 9.00
CA ALA A 31 -3.01 3.82 9.51
C ALA A 31 -3.05 5.29 9.04
N PHE A 32 -3.42 5.55 7.78
CA PHE A 32 -3.58 6.90 7.25
C PHE A 32 -4.62 7.67 8.04
N LEU A 33 -5.82 7.11 8.19
CA LEU A 33 -6.92 7.73 8.93
C LEU A 33 -6.59 7.90 10.42
N GLY A 34 -5.87 6.94 11.02
CA GLY A 34 -5.40 7.01 12.40
C GLY A 34 -4.22 7.94 12.64
N GLY A 35 -3.64 8.51 11.59
CA GLY A 35 -2.48 9.38 11.71
C GLY A 35 -1.14 8.67 11.91
N GLN A 36 -1.08 7.35 11.66
CA GLN A 36 -0.02 6.42 12.07
C GLN A 36 0.89 5.96 10.91
N LEU A 37 0.93 6.70 9.80
CA LEU A 37 1.91 6.42 8.74
C LEU A 37 3.28 7.01 9.11
N ASP A 38 4.33 6.25 8.86
CA ASP A 38 5.72 6.63 9.10
C ASP A 38 6.24 7.58 8.04
N ARG A 39 5.75 7.43 6.80
CA ARG A 39 6.10 8.32 5.68
C ARG A 39 4.86 9.01 5.16
N LEU A 40 5.02 10.31 4.93
CA LEU A 40 4.03 11.16 4.30
C LEU A 40 4.72 12.05 3.25
N PRO A 41 3.97 12.52 2.25
CA PRO A 41 4.49 13.51 1.30
C PRO A 41 4.88 14.80 2.04
N LEU A 42 6.00 15.41 1.64
CA LEU A 42 6.52 16.61 2.29
C LEU A 42 5.81 17.89 1.79
N SER A 43 5.30 17.86 0.56
CA SER A 43 4.65 18.99 -0.10
C SER A 43 3.48 18.54 -0.99
N ASP A 44 2.64 19.50 -1.41
CA ASP A 44 1.59 19.22 -2.41
C ASP A 44 2.19 18.94 -3.79
N GLN A 45 3.40 19.44 -4.06
CA GLN A 45 4.13 19.13 -5.27
C GLN A 45 4.51 17.65 -5.32
N ASP A 46 5.00 17.07 -4.21
CA ASP A 46 5.34 15.65 -4.16
C ASP A 46 4.14 14.76 -4.45
N ILE A 47 2.97 15.12 -3.91
CA ILE A 47 1.69 14.42 -4.18
C ILE A 47 1.36 14.51 -5.67
N THR A 48 1.45 15.72 -6.23
CA THR A 48 1.12 15.98 -7.64
C THR A 48 2.06 15.21 -8.56
N ASP A 49 3.36 15.20 -8.26
CA ASP A 49 4.38 14.53 -9.07
C ASP A 49 4.19 13.01 -9.05
N GLU A 50 3.89 12.41 -7.89
CA GLU A 50 3.62 10.98 -7.79
C GLU A 50 2.34 10.58 -8.54
N ILE A 51 1.25 11.35 -8.40
CA ILE A 51 0.01 11.14 -9.15
C ILE A 51 0.27 11.23 -10.65
N MET A 52 0.96 12.26 -11.10
CA MET A 52 1.26 12.46 -12.52
C MET A 52 2.14 11.34 -13.07
N LEU A 53 3.19 10.95 -12.34
CA LEU A 53 4.07 9.86 -12.73
C LEU A 53 3.29 8.55 -12.94
N LEU A 54 2.50 8.14 -11.95
CA LEU A 54 1.80 6.85 -11.98
C LEU A 54 0.67 6.83 -13.00
N THR A 55 -0.10 7.93 -13.12
CA THR A 55 -1.20 8.02 -14.10
C THR A 55 -0.70 8.09 -15.54
N GLN A 56 0.36 8.86 -15.81
CA GLN A 56 0.93 8.91 -17.16
C GLN A 56 1.57 7.58 -17.53
N TRP A 57 2.29 6.93 -16.61
CA TRP A 57 2.87 5.61 -16.86
C TRP A 57 1.79 4.58 -17.25
N GLY A 58 0.72 4.47 -16.44
CA GLY A 58 -0.37 3.54 -16.70
C GLY A 58 -1.03 3.75 -18.06
N LYS A 59 -1.26 5.02 -18.44
CA LYS A 59 -1.84 5.39 -19.74
C LYS A 59 -1.06 4.83 -20.94
N TRP A 60 0.27 4.91 -20.92
CA TRP A 60 1.11 4.45 -22.03
C TRP A 60 1.36 2.94 -22.00
N ARG A 61 1.37 2.34 -20.81
CA ARG A 61 1.69 0.93 -20.62
C ARG A 61 0.54 0.00 -21.03
N TYR A 62 -0.71 0.44 -20.88
CA TYR A 62 -1.92 -0.36 -21.06
C TYR A 62 -2.88 0.23 -22.11
N PRO A 63 -2.51 0.28 -23.41
CA PRO A 63 -3.35 0.84 -24.45
C PRO A 63 -4.68 0.09 -24.65
N CYS A 64 -4.75 -1.18 -24.20
CA CYS A 64 -5.92 -2.05 -24.30
C CYS A 64 -6.50 -2.43 -22.92
N GLY A 65 -6.07 -1.79 -21.84
CA GLY A 65 -6.63 -2.01 -20.50
C GLY A 65 -7.96 -1.29 -20.31
N TYR A 66 -8.36 -1.08 -19.06
CA TYR A 66 -9.54 -0.27 -18.71
C TYR A 66 -9.35 1.25 -18.96
N GLY A 67 -8.33 1.63 -19.74
CA GLY A 67 -8.11 2.99 -20.22
C GLY A 67 -8.06 4.03 -19.09
N ALA A 68 -8.97 4.99 -19.13
CA ALA A 68 -9.09 6.07 -18.15
C ALA A 68 -10.03 5.74 -16.97
N ASP A 69 -10.68 4.57 -16.98
CA ASP A 69 -11.78 4.27 -16.07
C ASP A 69 -11.32 3.54 -14.80
N LEU A 70 -10.34 2.65 -14.91
CA LEU A 70 -9.79 1.88 -13.79
C LEU A 70 -8.30 1.57 -14.00
N PRO A 71 -7.43 1.82 -13.02
CA PRO A 71 -6.03 1.41 -13.12
C PRO A 71 -5.88 -0.12 -13.20
N ASP A 72 -5.19 -0.61 -14.23
CA ASP A 72 -4.90 -2.03 -14.42
C ASP A 72 -3.51 -2.38 -13.87
N PHE A 73 -3.46 -3.09 -12.76
CA PHE A 73 -2.24 -3.39 -11.97
C PHE A 73 -1.78 -4.85 -12.19
N VAL A 74 -1.76 -5.30 -13.44
CA VAL A 74 -1.20 -6.63 -13.77
C VAL A 74 0.30 -6.68 -13.43
N PHE A 75 1.06 -5.62 -13.77
CA PHE A 75 2.50 -5.55 -13.49
C PHE A 75 2.84 -4.65 -12.29
N GLU A 76 1.93 -3.78 -11.88
CA GLU A 76 2.15 -2.78 -10.83
C GLU A 76 1.69 -3.23 -9.44
N GLY A 77 1.07 -4.41 -9.31
CA GLY A 77 0.60 -4.92 -8.01
C GLY A 77 1.69 -4.93 -6.94
N PHE A 78 2.90 -5.40 -7.28
CA PHE A 78 4.05 -5.43 -6.37
C PHE A 78 4.63 -4.04 -6.03
N PRO A 79 4.98 -3.17 -7.01
CA PRO A 79 5.48 -1.85 -6.67
C PRO A 79 4.43 -1.02 -5.91
N TYR A 80 3.13 -1.21 -6.18
CA TYR A 80 2.06 -0.57 -5.43
C TYR A 80 2.07 -0.97 -3.94
N ILE A 81 2.03 -2.28 -3.64
CA ILE A 81 2.04 -2.71 -2.24
C ILE A 81 3.36 -2.35 -1.55
N ASN A 82 4.50 -2.40 -2.25
CA ASN A 82 5.79 -1.98 -1.71
C ASN A 82 5.81 -0.50 -1.35
N MET A 83 5.15 0.36 -2.13
CA MET A 83 4.98 1.77 -1.81
C MET A 83 4.19 1.95 -0.51
N LEU A 84 3.04 1.29 -0.38
CA LEU A 84 2.24 1.35 0.85
C LEU A 84 2.98 0.80 2.07
N MET A 85 3.72 -0.30 1.89
CA MET A 85 4.53 -0.90 2.94
C MET A 85 5.64 0.03 3.44
N LYS A 86 6.29 0.77 2.53
CA LYS A 86 7.26 1.80 2.92
C LYS A 86 6.62 2.92 3.72
N ASP A 87 5.40 3.30 3.38
CA ASP A 87 4.68 4.32 4.13
C ASP A 87 4.23 3.84 5.52
N LEU A 88 3.98 2.55 5.64
CA LEU A 88 3.76 1.85 6.91
C LEU A 88 5.05 1.58 7.69
N GLY A 89 6.23 1.83 7.11
CA GLY A 89 7.50 1.58 7.78
C GLY A 89 7.91 0.09 7.88
N VAL A 90 7.24 -0.82 7.17
CA VAL A 90 7.55 -2.27 7.21
C VAL A 90 8.48 -2.71 6.09
N GLU A 91 9.20 -3.82 6.32
CA GLU A 91 10.16 -4.36 5.34
C GLU A 91 9.46 -4.82 4.06
N THR A 92 10.02 -4.42 2.91
CA THR A 92 9.48 -4.77 1.59
C THR A 92 10.04 -6.07 1.03
N HIS A 93 11.28 -6.44 1.40
CA HIS A 93 11.88 -7.71 1.01
C HIS A 93 11.39 -8.82 1.93
N ARG A 94 10.57 -9.72 1.39
CA ARG A 94 9.87 -10.73 2.21
C ARG A 94 10.41 -12.14 2.01
N LYS A 95 11.46 -12.32 1.22
CA LYS A 95 12.18 -13.60 1.07
C LYS A 95 13.34 -13.68 2.03
N SER A 96 13.68 -14.92 2.42
CA SER A 96 14.75 -15.19 3.39
C SER A 96 16.17 -14.90 2.86
N SER A 97 16.34 -14.68 1.55
CA SER A 97 17.65 -14.36 0.98
C SER A 97 17.53 -13.51 -0.29
N ARG A 98 18.58 -12.73 -0.57
CA ARG A 98 18.70 -11.90 -1.78
C ARG A 98 18.62 -12.71 -3.09
N LEU A 99 19.05 -13.97 -3.08
CA LEU A 99 18.92 -14.81 -4.28
C LEU A 99 17.46 -15.18 -4.54
N GLN A 100 16.69 -15.46 -3.48
CA GLN A 100 15.25 -15.73 -3.62
C GLN A 100 14.47 -14.48 -4.01
N GLU A 101 14.86 -13.30 -3.51
CA GLU A 101 14.31 -12.01 -3.98
C GLU A 101 14.42 -11.84 -5.50
N LEU A 102 15.51 -12.34 -6.10
CA LEU A 102 15.76 -12.20 -7.53
C LEU A 102 15.17 -13.33 -8.38
N THR A 103 15.05 -14.53 -7.82
CA THR A 103 14.78 -15.75 -8.61
C THR A 103 13.47 -16.44 -8.26
N SER A 104 12.85 -16.13 -7.12
CA SER A 104 11.63 -16.78 -6.65
C SER A 104 10.40 -15.89 -6.83
N PRO A 105 9.23 -16.45 -7.17
CA PRO A 105 8.02 -15.67 -7.26
C PRO A 105 7.57 -15.22 -5.87
N TYR A 106 7.00 -14.02 -5.80
CA TYR A 106 6.25 -13.58 -4.63
C TYR A 106 4.84 -14.18 -4.65
N LEU A 107 4.41 -14.68 -3.51
CA LEU A 107 3.15 -15.36 -3.28
C LEU A 107 2.41 -14.69 -2.10
N PRO A 108 1.08 -14.86 -1.98
CA PRO A 108 0.35 -14.33 -0.84
C PRO A 108 0.90 -14.78 0.52
N ALA A 109 1.52 -15.96 0.59
CA ALA A 109 2.13 -16.48 1.81
C ALA A 109 3.31 -15.64 2.33
N ASP A 110 4.02 -14.92 1.45
CA ASP A 110 5.17 -14.07 1.84
C ASP A 110 4.74 -12.83 2.64
N PHE A 111 3.46 -12.43 2.52
CA PHE A 111 2.88 -11.28 3.23
C PHE A 111 2.14 -11.70 4.51
N ARG A 112 2.21 -12.98 4.89
CA ARG A 112 1.60 -13.47 6.12
C ARG A 112 2.21 -12.75 7.31
N GLY A 113 1.36 -12.25 8.19
CA GLY A 113 1.81 -11.65 9.45
C GLY A 113 2.13 -10.16 9.35
N LEU A 114 2.05 -9.54 8.17
CA LEU A 114 2.44 -8.13 7.94
C LEU A 114 1.76 -7.15 8.91
N VAL A 115 0.47 -7.33 9.18
CA VAL A 115 -0.25 -6.46 10.14
C VAL A 115 0.27 -6.65 11.57
N TYR A 116 0.68 -7.87 11.93
CA TYR A 116 1.23 -8.16 13.26
C TYR A 116 2.65 -7.62 13.41
N GLU A 117 3.49 -7.75 12.37
CA GLU A 117 4.80 -7.11 12.27
C GLU A 117 4.67 -5.60 12.48
N TRP A 118 3.81 -4.93 11.71
CA TRP A 118 3.57 -3.49 11.88
C TRP A 118 3.16 -3.13 13.32
N LYS A 119 2.22 -3.88 13.90
CA LYS A 119 1.80 -3.65 15.30
C LYS A 119 2.93 -3.81 16.30
N GLN A 120 3.81 -4.80 16.11
CA GLN A 120 4.97 -5.03 16.98
C GLN A 120 5.96 -3.88 16.90
N ASP A 121 6.28 -3.42 15.68
CA ASP A 121 7.24 -2.34 15.45
C ASP A 121 6.74 -1.00 16.00
N HIS A 122 5.42 -0.78 15.98
CA HIS A 122 4.80 0.49 16.40
C HIS A 122 4.25 0.46 17.84
N GLY A 123 4.54 -0.60 18.61
CA GLY A 123 4.09 -0.74 19.99
C GLY A 123 2.56 -0.78 20.15
N ALA A 124 1.84 -1.09 19.08
CA ALA A 124 0.39 -1.19 19.08
C ALA A 124 -0.01 -2.54 19.70
N SER A 125 -0.11 -2.60 21.03
CA SER A 125 -0.95 -3.61 21.69
C SER A 125 -2.36 -3.49 21.14
N GLU A 126 -3.11 -4.61 21.09
CA GLU A 126 -4.50 -4.64 20.64
C GLU A 126 -5.23 -3.36 21.05
N ILE A 127 -5.68 -2.60 20.05
CA ILE A 127 -6.40 -1.35 20.28
C ILE A 127 -7.50 -1.65 21.28
N ASP A 128 -7.50 -0.86 22.34
CA ASP A 128 -8.47 -0.83 23.41
C ASP A 128 -9.83 -0.38 22.83
N VAL A 129 -10.48 -1.27 22.06
CA VAL A 129 -11.80 -1.07 21.44
C VAL A 129 -12.87 -0.80 22.52
N ALA A 130 -12.54 -0.97 23.81
CA ALA A 130 -13.38 -0.63 24.94
C ALA A 130 -13.56 0.89 25.16
N THR A 131 -12.69 1.75 24.64
CA THR A 131 -12.63 3.18 25.08
C THR A 131 -13.20 4.19 24.07
N GLN A 132 -13.91 3.72 23.03
CA GLN A 132 -14.67 4.58 22.08
C GLN A 132 -16.19 4.47 22.24
N ARG A 133 -16.69 4.37 23.47
CA ARG A 133 -18.07 4.74 23.81
C ARG A 133 -18.06 5.99 24.68
N LEU A 134 -18.16 7.14 24.03
CA LEU A 134 -18.75 8.36 24.60
C LEU A 134 -19.84 8.85 23.63
#